data_AF-A0A7W4YTX0-F1
#
_entry.id   AF-A0A7W4YTX0-F1
#
_cell.length_a   1.000
_cell.length_b   1.000
_cell.length_c   1.000
_cell.angle_alpha   90.00
_cell.angle_beta   90.00
_cell.angle_gamma   90.00
#
_symmetry.space_group_name_H-M   'P 1'
#
loop_
_entity.id
_entity.type
_entity.pdbx_description
1 polymer ?
#
loop_
_entity_poly.entity_id
_entity_poly.type
_entity_poly.pdbx_seq_one_letter_code
_entity_poly.pdbx_strand_id
1 'polypeptide(L)'
;MKIEDIDRASMVVPPSPRQWVIDGPESVRYGWDENYIKKHGQKFSPWAFAKNCAAVLGHARANGKSELMTKMAEVIMAVAQPHIESIGHERYVVNRFDYSYLWHKMKPPFYGAFMNNVTASGLLHLYEATGAGKYLLLADRLMMTSVDTRATIPLCSDDGDGDFWLHEYVFRTDGDGSAWAEINSTTTWKQARIYNGHIHALLPLMRIREMTGLPDYDRAIKKAVATMRKWLPAQIHEGRYFSYSPDMPVFPDYGQKRALHLAESLGQLTGDVGIAEAAAAAKALWVSIEGREKEVIAAAADDAKRQYLASQKK
;
A
#
# COMPACT_ATOMS: atom_id res chain seq x y z
N MET A 1 -12.81 14.25 9.18
CA MET A 1 -11.93 13.15 9.63
C MET A 1 -10.63 13.78 10.10
N LYS A 2 -9.94 13.29 11.14
CA LYS A 2 -8.66 13.90 11.53
C LYS A 2 -7.52 13.28 10.71
N ILE A 3 -6.61 14.10 10.20
CA ILE A 3 -5.44 13.62 9.42
C ILE A 3 -4.59 12.66 10.25
N GLU A 4 -4.48 12.90 11.55
CA GLU A 4 -3.72 12.04 12.48
C GLU A 4 -4.31 10.63 12.59
N ASP A 5 -5.63 10.49 12.48
CA ASP A 5 -6.30 9.19 12.49
C ASP A 5 -6.01 8.44 11.18
N ILE A 6 -5.91 9.14 10.04
CA ILE A 6 -5.49 8.58 8.74
C ILE A 6 -4.02 8.16 8.79
N ASP A 7 -3.14 9.00 9.33
CA ASP A 7 -1.72 8.67 9.50
C ASP A 7 -1.56 7.41 10.40
N ARG A 8 -2.36 7.29 11.48
CA ARG A 8 -2.41 6.10 12.33
C ARG A 8 -2.91 4.87 11.58
N ALA A 9 -3.99 5.00 10.84
CA ALA A 9 -4.52 3.93 10.00
C ALA A 9 -3.47 3.44 9.00
N SER A 10 -2.74 4.36 8.36
CA SER A 10 -1.71 4.05 7.36
C SER A 10 -0.47 3.38 7.95
N MET A 11 -0.30 3.42 9.28
CA MET A 11 0.91 3.02 10.01
C MET A 11 2.18 3.80 9.62
N VAL A 12 2.01 4.89 8.85
CA VAL A 12 3.05 5.87 8.51
C VAL A 12 2.87 7.09 9.41
N VAL A 13 2.98 6.86 10.73
CA VAL A 13 2.71 7.88 11.75
C VAL A 13 3.94 8.75 11.95
N PRO A 14 3.81 10.10 11.91
CA PRO A 14 4.86 10.99 12.37
C PRO A 14 5.22 10.66 13.82
N PRO A 15 6.42 10.12 14.09
CA PRO A 15 6.76 9.64 15.41
C PRO A 15 6.94 10.79 16.39
N SER A 16 6.71 10.51 17.67
CA SER A 16 7.16 11.37 18.76
C SER A 16 8.66 11.68 18.63
N PRO A 17 9.12 12.89 19.00
CA PRO A 17 10.50 13.35 18.82
C PRO A 17 11.56 12.65 19.69
N ARG A 18 11.29 11.49 20.32
CA ARG A 18 12.29 10.83 21.19
C ARG A 18 13.49 10.28 20.41
N GLN A 19 14.68 10.59 20.96
CA GLN A 19 16.04 10.14 20.62
C GLN A 19 16.28 9.78 19.16
N TRP A 20 16.03 10.72 18.25
CA TRP A 20 16.63 10.70 16.92
C TRP A 20 17.82 11.66 16.94
N VAL A 21 19.03 11.11 16.87
CA VAL A 21 20.26 11.91 16.77
C VAL A 21 20.45 12.31 15.31
N ILE A 22 20.58 13.62 15.07
CA ILE A 22 20.72 14.20 13.73
C ILE A 22 22.09 14.86 13.63
N ASP A 23 23.01 14.20 12.94
CA ASP A 23 24.37 14.69 12.71
C ASP A 23 24.51 15.38 11.34
N GLY A 24 23.52 15.23 10.47
CA GLY A 24 23.44 15.91 9.18
C GLY A 24 22.24 15.46 8.33
N PRO A 25 22.12 15.96 7.08
CA PRO A 25 20.99 15.64 6.20
C PRO A 25 20.84 14.15 5.84
N GLU A 26 21.91 13.38 5.92
CA GLU A 26 21.93 11.94 5.64
C GLU A 26 21.44 11.07 6.82
N SER A 27 21.28 11.66 8.01
CA SER A 27 20.89 10.97 9.24
C SER A 27 19.41 10.57 9.27
N VAL A 28 18.88 9.92 8.23
CA VAL A 28 17.46 9.53 8.15
C VAL A 28 17.08 8.54 9.26
N ARG A 29 15.93 8.76 9.91
CA ARG A 29 15.56 8.09 11.18
C ARG A 29 15.52 6.57 11.10
N TYR A 30 14.95 6.01 10.03
CA TYR A 30 14.72 4.57 9.92
C TYR A 30 15.76 3.86 9.05
N GLY A 31 16.76 4.61 8.53
CA GLY A 31 17.72 4.08 7.58
C GLY A 31 17.06 3.54 6.32
N TRP A 32 17.80 2.67 5.64
CA TRP A 32 17.36 1.91 4.47
C TRP A 32 17.62 0.43 4.76
N ASP A 33 16.68 -0.45 4.42
CA ASP A 33 16.77 -1.86 4.78
C ASP A 33 17.83 -2.56 3.93
N GLU A 34 18.97 -2.90 4.55
CA GLU A 34 20.09 -3.59 3.89
C GLU A 34 19.69 -4.98 3.35
N ASN A 35 18.76 -5.67 4.00
CA ASN A 35 18.27 -6.95 3.48
C ASN A 35 17.45 -6.73 2.21
N TYR A 36 16.63 -5.66 2.18
CA TYR A 36 15.88 -5.27 1.00
C TYR A 36 16.83 -4.88 -0.15
N ILE A 37 17.86 -4.07 0.13
CA ILE A 37 18.89 -3.67 -0.84
C ILE A 37 19.60 -4.89 -1.39
N LYS A 38 20.08 -5.79 -0.52
CA LYS A 38 20.77 -7.02 -0.93
C LYS A 38 19.88 -7.93 -1.78
N LYS A 39 18.59 -8.03 -1.44
CA LYS A 39 17.64 -8.91 -2.13
C LYS A 39 17.18 -8.35 -3.49
N HIS A 40 16.97 -7.04 -3.58
CA HIS A 40 16.32 -6.41 -4.73
C HIS A 40 17.22 -5.50 -5.54
N GLY A 41 18.44 -5.22 -5.08
CA GLY A 41 19.40 -4.35 -5.77
C GLY A 41 19.00 -2.88 -5.78
N GLN A 42 18.02 -2.46 -4.97
CA GLN A 42 17.57 -1.07 -4.89
C GLN A 42 17.36 -0.62 -3.44
N LYS A 43 17.64 0.67 -3.18
CA LYS A 43 17.49 1.33 -1.87
C LYS A 43 16.06 1.80 -1.60
N PHE A 44 15.38 2.22 -2.65
CA PHE A 44 14.03 2.75 -2.54
C PHE A 44 13.01 1.63 -2.26
N SER A 45 12.22 1.83 -1.23
CA SER A 45 10.98 1.11 -0.93
C SER A 45 9.94 2.15 -0.59
N PRO A 46 8.72 2.12 -1.16
CA PRO A 46 7.67 3.07 -0.84
C PRO A 46 7.43 3.19 0.67
N TRP A 47 7.48 2.06 1.38
CA TRP A 47 7.26 2.01 2.82
C TRP A 47 8.38 2.70 3.61
N ALA A 48 9.65 2.38 3.32
CA ALA A 48 10.79 2.99 4.01
C ALA A 48 10.88 4.48 3.71
N PHE A 49 10.61 4.88 2.46
CA PHE A 49 10.53 6.26 2.05
C PHE A 49 9.46 7.02 2.86
N ALA A 50 8.22 6.51 2.89
CA ALA A 50 7.12 7.17 3.58
C ALA A 50 7.38 7.32 5.09
N LYS A 51 7.97 6.29 5.74
CA LYS A 51 8.36 6.37 7.16
C LYS A 51 9.44 7.42 7.42
N ASN A 52 10.46 7.52 6.58
CA ASN A 52 11.48 8.55 6.71
C ASN A 52 10.89 9.96 6.50
N CYS A 53 9.95 10.12 5.56
CA CYS A 53 9.22 11.38 5.38
C CYS A 53 8.38 11.75 6.62
N ALA A 54 7.68 10.77 7.22
CA ALA A 54 6.92 10.97 8.45
C ALA A 54 7.82 11.36 9.63
N ALA A 55 9.05 10.83 9.70
CA ALA A 55 10.03 11.23 10.70
C ALA A 55 10.42 12.72 10.57
N VAL A 56 10.64 13.19 9.33
CA VAL A 56 10.91 14.61 9.04
C VAL A 56 9.73 15.48 9.49
N LEU A 57 8.49 15.08 9.19
CA LEU A 57 7.29 15.78 9.65
C LEU A 57 7.17 15.79 11.18
N GLY A 58 7.40 14.65 11.84
CA GLY A 58 7.35 14.55 13.30
C GLY A 58 8.34 15.49 13.97
N HIS A 59 9.57 15.57 13.44
CA HIS A 59 10.57 16.52 13.91
C HIS A 59 10.17 17.98 13.64
N ALA A 60 9.68 18.29 12.43
CA ALA A 60 9.25 19.65 12.08
C ALA A 60 8.06 20.12 12.94
N ARG A 61 7.12 19.24 13.31
CA ARG A 61 6.00 19.56 14.22
C ARG A 61 6.48 19.85 15.64
N ALA A 62 7.53 19.17 16.10
CA ALA A 62 8.07 19.35 17.45
C ALA A 62 8.95 20.60 17.57
N ASN A 63 9.77 20.88 16.55
CA ASN A 63 10.87 21.85 16.63
C ASN A 63 10.72 23.02 15.66
N GLY A 64 9.64 23.05 14.87
CA GLY A 64 9.46 24.00 13.78
C GLY A 64 10.13 23.53 12.47
N LYS A 65 9.74 24.18 11.37
CA LYS A 65 10.36 23.96 10.05
C LYS A 65 11.78 24.54 10.05
N SER A 66 12.71 23.86 9.38
CA SER A 66 14.11 24.32 9.31
C SER A 66 14.77 23.99 7.97
N GLU A 67 15.88 24.67 7.69
CA GLU A 67 16.71 24.38 6.52
C GLU A 67 17.23 22.93 6.55
N LEU A 68 17.57 22.41 7.73
CA LEU A 68 17.98 21.03 7.92
C LEU A 68 16.90 20.03 7.49
N MET A 69 15.63 20.25 7.88
CA MET A 69 14.51 19.41 7.44
C MET A 69 14.30 19.48 5.93
N THR A 70 14.56 20.64 5.32
CA THR A 70 14.49 20.82 3.86
C THR A 70 15.58 20.01 3.17
N LYS A 71 16.84 20.08 3.64
CA LYS A 71 17.95 19.29 3.12
C LYS A 71 17.73 17.79 3.29
N MET A 72 17.19 17.35 4.43
CA MET A 72 16.80 15.95 4.65
C MET A 72 15.72 15.49 3.69
N ALA A 73 14.70 16.31 3.45
CA ALA A 73 13.66 16.01 2.46
C ALA A 73 14.28 15.79 1.07
N GLU A 74 15.28 16.60 0.69
CA GLU A 74 15.98 16.45 -0.58
C GLU A 74 16.82 15.17 -0.66
N VAL A 75 17.53 14.79 0.41
CA VAL A 75 18.24 13.50 0.50
C VAL A 75 17.29 12.32 0.35
N ILE A 76 16.16 12.34 1.07
CA ILE A 76 15.13 11.29 0.99
C ILE A 76 14.54 11.22 -0.43
N MET A 77 14.31 12.38 -1.06
CA MET A 77 13.78 12.46 -2.42
C MET A 77 14.78 11.98 -3.47
N ALA A 78 16.09 12.23 -3.29
CA ALA A 78 17.13 11.74 -4.19
C ALA A 78 17.14 10.20 -4.27
N VAL A 79 16.68 9.50 -3.22
CA VAL A 79 16.52 8.04 -3.22
C VAL A 79 15.28 7.61 -4.01
N ALA A 80 14.18 8.38 -3.96
CA ALA A 80 12.93 8.03 -4.65
C ALA A 80 12.92 8.43 -6.13
N GLN A 81 13.56 9.55 -6.49
CA GLN A 81 13.51 10.16 -7.82
C GLN A 81 13.84 9.18 -8.96
N PRO A 82 14.87 8.32 -8.89
CA PRO A 82 15.18 7.37 -9.97
C PRO A 82 14.10 6.30 -10.19
N HIS A 83 13.18 6.15 -9.23
CA HIS A 83 12.10 5.17 -9.24
C HIS A 83 10.74 5.81 -9.55
N ILE A 84 10.70 7.09 -9.91
CA ILE A 84 9.48 7.78 -10.35
C ILE A 84 9.64 8.13 -11.82
N GLU A 85 8.86 7.48 -12.68
CA GLU A 85 8.91 7.69 -14.12
C GLU A 85 7.63 8.34 -14.66
N SER A 86 7.77 8.92 -15.84
CA SER A 86 6.68 9.58 -16.56
C SER A 86 6.39 8.79 -17.83
N ILE A 87 5.16 8.35 -17.99
CA ILE A 87 4.66 7.74 -19.23
C ILE A 87 3.51 8.64 -19.70
N GLY A 88 3.73 9.39 -20.78
CA GLY A 88 2.82 10.48 -21.15
C GLY A 88 2.64 11.49 -20.02
N HIS A 89 1.39 11.73 -19.61
CA HIS A 89 1.04 12.64 -18.51
C HIS A 89 0.97 11.95 -17.13
N GLU A 90 1.11 10.62 -17.09
CA GLU A 90 0.98 9.81 -15.89
C GLU A 90 2.30 9.79 -15.11
N ARG A 91 2.22 9.45 -13.82
CA ARG A 91 3.38 9.26 -12.95
C ARG A 91 3.31 7.92 -12.26
N TYR A 92 4.41 7.20 -12.34
CA TYR A 92 4.51 5.83 -11.87
C TYR A 92 5.70 5.66 -10.95
N VAL A 93 5.48 4.98 -9.82
CA VAL A 93 6.55 4.37 -9.04
C VAL A 93 6.88 3.02 -9.67
N VAL A 94 8.11 2.89 -10.18
CA VAL A 94 8.58 1.72 -10.92
C VAL A 94 9.49 0.84 -10.07
N ASN A 95 9.26 -0.48 -10.14
CA ASN A 95 10.13 -1.49 -9.56
C ASN A 95 10.82 -2.27 -10.67
N ARG A 96 12.16 -2.34 -10.62
CA ARG A 96 13.01 -2.90 -11.68
C ARG A 96 13.79 -4.14 -11.22
N PHE A 97 13.14 -4.98 -10.43
CA PHE A 97 13.72 -6.22 -9.91
C PHE A 97 12.74 -7.39 -10.07
N ASP A 98 13.23 -8.63 -10.03
CA ASP A 98 12.37 -9.81 -9.99
C ASP A 98 11.67 -9.92 -8.61
N TYR A 99 10.37 -10.15 -8.61
CA TYR A 99 9.59 -10.34 -7.38
C TYR A 99 8.76 -11.62 -7.46
N SER A 100 8.59 -12.30 -6.33
CA SER A 100 7.75 -13.50 -6.28
C SER A 100 6.40 -13.18 -5.64
N TYR A 101 5.31 -13.39 -6.37
CA TYR A 101 3.94 -13.28 -5.89
C TYR A 101 3.22 -14.61 -6.10
N LEU A 102 2.67 -15.19 -5.02
CA LEU A 102 1.93 -16.46 -5.03
C LEU A 102 2.62 -17.56 -5.86
N TRP A 103 3.90 -17.83 -5.55
CA TRP A 103 4.79 -18.78 -6.25
C TRP A 103 5.13 -18.46 -7.71
N HIS A 104 4.64 -17.37 -8.26
CA HIS A 104 4.99 -16.89 -9.59
C HIS A 104 6.06 -15.79 -9.52
N LYS A 105 6.88 -15.69 -10.57
CA LYS A 105 7.84 -14.60 -10.74
C LYS A 105 7.20 -13.49 -11.57
N MET A 106 7.06 -12.31 -10.98
CA MET A 106 6.75 -11.07 -11.67
C MET A 106 8.01 -10.53 -12.32
N LYS A 107 7.88 -10.09 -13.57
CA LYS A 107 9.00 -9.56 -14.34
C LYS A 107 9.04 -8.05 -14.28
N PRO A 108 10.23 -7.45 -14.12
CA PRO A 108 10.35 -6.01 -14.18
C PRO A 108 10.09 -5.48 -15.61
N PRO A 109 9.55 -4.26 -15.76
CA PRO A 109 9.09 -3.39 -14.69
C PRO A 109 7.70 -3.80 -14.17
N PHE A 110 7.46 -3.54 -12.89
CA PHE A 110 6.12 -3.62 -12.30
C PHE A 110 5.78 -2.39 -11.46
N TYR A 111 4.47 -2.17 -11.31
CA TYR A 111 3.86 -0.96 -10.77
C TYR A 111 2.76 -1.32 -9.77
N GLY A 112 2.10 -0.32 -9.20
CA GLY A 112 0.89 -0.54 -8.38
C GLY A 112 0.38 0.75 -7.74
N ALA A 113 -0.92 0.79 -7.49
CA ALA A 113 -1.55 1.87 -6.73
C ALA A 113 -0.97 1.94 -5.31
N PHE A 114 -0.63 0.80 -4.70
CA PHE A 114 0.08 0.78 -3.41
C PHE A 114 1.39 1.57 -3.46
N MET A 115 2.27 1.30 -4.43
CA MET A 115 3.56 1.98 -4.52
C MET A 115 3.40 3.47 -4.78
N ASN A 116 2.50 3.85 -5.70
CA ASN A 116 2.19 5.25 -5.97
C ASN A 116 1.69 5.96 -4.71
N ASN A 117 0.68 5.42 -4.05
CA ASN A 117 -0.04 6.15 -3.01
C ASN A 117 0.72 6.15 -1.69
N VAL A 118 1.44 5.09 -1.33
CA VAL A 118 2.32 5.11 -0.15
C VAL A 118 3.47 6.10 -0.36
N THR A 119 4.04 6.18 -1.57
CA THR A 119 5.03 7.23 -1.90
C THR A 119 4.40 8.62 -1.84
N ALA A 120 3.19 8.79 -2.36
CA ALA A 120 2.43 10.03 -2.24
C ALA A 120 2.21 10.43 -0.78
N SER A 121 1.89 9.48 0.10
CA SER A 121 1.76 9.74 1.55
C SER A 121 3.03 10.37 2.13
N GLY A 122 4.20 9.84 1.80
CA GLY A 122 5.47 10.42 2.21
C GLY A 122 5.68 11.82 1.65
N LEU A 123 5.33 12.06 0.38
CA LEU A 123 5.39 13.38 -0.24
C LEU A 123 4.46 14.39 0.44
N LEU A 124 3.26 14.00 0.87
CA LEU A 124 2.36 14.86 1.64
C LEU A 124 3.00 15.24 2.99
N HIS A 125 3.69 14.29 3.65
CA HIS A 125 4.45 14.59 4.87
C HIS A 125 5.61 15.57 4.62
N LEU A 126 6.35 15.42 3.53
CA LEU A 126 7.41 16.36 3.15
C LEU A 126 6.85 17.75 2.83
N TYR A 127 5.70 17.83 2.16
CA TYR A 127 5.02 19.10 1.91
C TYR A 127 4.68 19.82 3.22
N GLU A 128 4.07 19.15 4.19
CA GLU A 128 3.78 19.77 5.49
C GLU A 128 5.06 20.19 6.22
N ALA A 129 6.08 19.34 6.23
CA ALA A 129 7.33 19.57 6.96
C ALA A 129 8.15 20.74 6.39
N THR A 130 8.10 20.96 5.07
CA THR A 130 8.96 21.94 4.38
C THR A 130 8.20 23.15 3.84
N GLY A 131 6.90 23.01 3.56
CA GLY A 131 6.12 23.99 2.80
C GLY A 131 6.41 23.99 1.29
N ALA A 132 7.25 23.09 0.78
CA ALA A 132 7.64 23.08 -0.62
C ALA A 132 6.54 22.45 -1.51
N GLY A 133 5.84 23.28 -2.28
CA GLY A 133 4.72 22.87 -3.13
C GLY A 133 5.05 21.77 -4.16
N LYS A 134 6.33 21.61 -4.54
CA LYS A 134 6.79 20.52 -5.43
C LYS A 134 6.40 19.12 -4.92
N TYR A 135 6.37 18.91 -3.61
CA TYR A 135 6.01 17.62 -3.02
C TYR A 135 4.51 17.35 -3.11
N LEU A 136 3.68 18.35 -2.83
CA LEU A 136 2.22 18.24 -2.99
C LEU A 136 1.85 17.94 -4.45
N LEU A 137 2.46 18.68 -5.39
CA LEU A 137 2.19 18.54 -6.82
C LEU A 137 2.58 17.15 -7.34
N LEU A 138 3.69 16.59 -6.86
CA LEU A 138 4.08 15.22 -7.22
C LEU A 138 3.18 14.16 -6.56
N ALA A 139 2.80 14.36 -5.29
CA ALA A 139 1.88 13.45 -4.60
C ALA A 139 0.54 13.36 -5.33
N ASP A 140 -0.02 14.51 -5.71
CA ASP A 140 -1.25 14.62 -6.48
C ASP A 140 -1.14 13.88 -7.82
N ARG A 141 -0.07 14.08 -8.60
CA ARG A 141 0.13 13.38 -9.88
C ARG A 141 0.22 11.85 -9.75
N LEU A 142 0.86 11.35 -8.69
CA LEU A 142 0.91 9.91 -8.40
C LEU A 142 -0.48 9.35 -8.07
N MET A 143 -1.28 10.09 -7.29
CA MET A 143 -2.63 9.68 -6.89
C MET A 143 -3.65 9.81 -8.03
N MET A 144 -3.56 10.85 -8.87
CA MET A 144 -4.36 10.94 -10.09
C MET A 144 -4.13 9.72 -11.00
N THR A 145 -2.87 9.29 -11.15
CA THR A 145 -2.54 8.09 -11.95
C THR A 145 -3.11 6.83 -11.32
N SER A 146 -3.16 6.72 -9.99
CA SER A 146 -3.64 5.51 -9.31
C SER A 146 -5.15 5.32 -9.35
N VAL A 147 -5.92 6.36 -9.67
CA VAL A 147 -7.38 6.30 -9.75
C VAL A 147 -7.92 6.42 -11.18
N ASP A 148 -7.07 6.62 -12.18
CA ASP A 148 -7.49 6.69 -13.58
C ASP A 148 -7.58 5.30 -14.23
N THR A 149 -8.81 4.82 -14.39
CA THR A 149 -9.14 3.56 -15.09
C THR A 149 -8.71 3.52 -16.56
N ARG A 150 -8.31 4.66 -17.14
CA ARG A 150 -7.87 4.78 -18.54
C ARG A 150 -6.35 4.95 -18.66
N ALA A 151 -5.62 4.91 -17.55
CA ALA A 151 -4.17 5.08 -17.57
C ALA A 151 -3.49 3.99 -18.40
N THR A 152 -2.38 4.33 -19.08
CA THR A 152 -1.62 3.42 -19.94
C THR A 152 -1.26 2.12 -19.24
N ILE A 153 -0.87 2.23 -17.96
CA ILE A 153 -0.69 1.11 -17.04
C ILE A 153 -1.78 1.23 -15.98
N PRO A 154 -2.80 0.35 -15.98
CA PRO A 154 -3.98 0.51 -15.16
C PRO A 154 -3.70 0.08 -13.72
N LEU A 155 -3.43 1.07 -12.85
CA LEU A 155 -3.19 0.86 -11.41
C LEU A 155 -4.47 0.58 -10.63
N CYS A 156 -5.63 0.82 -11.24
CA CYS A 156 -6.93 0.46 -10.73
C CYS A 156 -7.78 -0.25 -11.79
N SER A 157 -8.86 -0.87 -11.35
CA SER A 157 -9.93 -1.40 -12.19
C SER A 157 -11.29 -1.04 -11.61
N ASP A 158 -12.31 -1.02 -12.45
CA ASP A 158 -13.71 -0.76 -12.07
C ASP A 158 -14.61 -1.61 -12.97
N ASP A 159 -15.24 -2.64 -12.40
CA ASP A 159 -16.09 -3.56 -13.16
C ASP A 159 -17.54 -3.08 -13.34
N GLY A 160 -17.90 -1.93 -12.74
CA GLY A 160 -19.25 -1.37 -12.79
C GLY A 160 -20.23 -1.92 -11.75
N ASP A 161 -19.96 -3.09 -11.15
CA ASP A 161 -20.77 -3.73 -10.10
C ASP A 161 -20.35 -3.29 -8.68
N GLY A 162 -19.71 -2.13 -8.60
CA GLY A 162 -19.18 -1.57 -7.36
C GLY A 162 -17.87 -2.21 -6.91
N ASP A 163 -17.17 -2.97 -7.78
CA ASP A 163 -15.84 -3.51 -7.52
C ASP A 163 -14.76 -2.60 -8.14
N PHE A 164 -14.41 -1.56 -7.42
CA PHE A 164 -13.31 -0.67 -7.77
C PHE A 164 -12.07 -1.06 -6.98
N TRP A 165 -11.06 -1.59 -7.65
CA TRP A 165 -9.86 -2.08 -6.97
C TRP A 165 -8.64 -1.21 -7.25
N LEU A 166 -7.95 -0.78 -6.19
CA LEU A 166 -6.60 -0.20 -6.24
C LEU A 166 -5.57 -1.34 -6.12
N HIS A 167 -4.89 -1.67 -7.22
CA HIS A 167 -4.05 -2.87 -7.31
C HIS A 167 -2.70 -2.68 -6.62
N GLU A 168 -2.28 -3.67 -5.84
CA GLU A 168 -0.95 -3.63 -5.21
C GLU A 168 0.15 -3.88 -6.23
N TYR A 169 -0.07 -4.81 -7.16
CA TYR A 169 0.87 -5.14 -8.21
C TYR A 169 0.20 -5.12 -9.58
N VAL A 170 0.86 -4.47 -10.54
CA VAL A 170 0.51 -4.43 -11.95
C VAL A 170 1.76 -4.74 -12.76
N PHE A 171 1.74 -5.85 -13.50
CA PHE A 171 2.95 -6.44 -14.10
C PHE A 171 2.65 -7.19 -15.40
N ARG A 172 3.72 -7.56 -16.11
CA ARG A 172 3.65 -8.42 -17.30
C ARG A 172 4.18 -9.82 -16.97
N THR A 173 3.75 -10.80 -17.75
CA THR A 173 4.22 -12.20 -17.68
C THR A 173 4.93 -12.61 -18.97
N ASP A 174 5.89 -13.54 -18.89
CA ASP A 174 6.77 -13.92 -20.00
C ASP A 174 6.19 -14.96 -20.99
N GLY A 175 4.97 -15.45 -20.79
CA GLY A 175 4.41 -16.53 -21.63
C GLY A 175 2.94 -16.86 -21.37
N ASP A 176 2.44 -17.82 -22.15
CA ASP A 176 1.05 -18.25 -22.36
C ASP A 176 0.31 -18.69 -21.07
N GLY A 177 0.05 -17.74 -20.18
CA GLY A 177 -1.18 -17.57 -19.39
C GLY A 177 -1.76 -18.73 -18.55
N SER A 178 -1.24 -19.96 -18.56
CA SER A 178 -1.97 -21.13 -18.06
C SER A 178 -2.14 -21.13 -16.54
N ALA A 179 -1.19 -20.54 -15.79
CA ALA A 179 -1.30 -20.43 -14.34
C ALA A 179 -1.88 -19.09 -13.84
N TRP A 180 -2.11 -18.13 -14.74
CA TRP A 180 -2.64 -16.78 -14.42
C TRP A 180 -4.03 -16.52 -15.02
N ALA A 181 -4.68 -17.54 -15.59
CA ALA A 181 -6.00 -17.42 -16.20
C ALA A 181 -7.07 -16.89 -15.23
N GLU A 182 -6.82 -17.02 -13.91
CA GLU A 182 -7.72 -16.59 -12.84
C GLU A 182 -7.49 -15.14 -12.38
N ILE A 183 -6.39 -14.49 -12.79
CA ILE A 183 -6.11 -13.11 -12.39
C ILE A 183 -6.64 -12.13 -13.43
N ASN A 184 -7.69 -11.44 -13.00
CA ASN A 184 -8.49 -10.46 -13.72
C ASN A 184 -7.61 -9.53 -14.56
N SER A 185 -7.58 -9.77 -15.87
CA SER A 185 -7.13 -8.75 -16.83
C SER A 185 -7.59 -9.07 -18.23
N THR A 186 -8.19 -8.08 -18.87
CA THR A 186 -8.50 -8.02 -20.30
C THR A 186 -7.37 -7.35 -21.10
N THR A 187 -6.22 -7.06 -20.46
CA THR A 187 -5.09 -6.31 -21.04
C THR A 187 -3.78 -7.09 -20.97
N THR A 188 -2.71 -6.55 -21.56
CA THR A 188 -1.34 -7.10 -21.42
C THR A 188 -0.80 -7.02 -19.98
N TRP A 189 -1.45 -6.25 -19.10
CA TRP A 189 -1.04 -6.05 -17.71
C TRP A 189 -1.88 -6.91 -16.78
N LYS A 190 -1.27 -7.80 -16.02
CA LYS A 190 -1.92 -8.53 -14.94
C LYS A 190 -2.01 -7.64 -13.70
N GLN A 191 -3.11 -7.77 -12.96
CA GLN A 191 -3.45 -6.90 -11.83
C GLN A 191 -3.73 -7.75 -10.59
N ALA A 192 -2.94 -7.60 -9.53
CA ALA A 192 -3.11 -8.35 -8.29
C ALA A 192 -4.01 -7.61 -7.31
N ARG A 193 -5.14 -8.23 -6.97
CA ARG A 193 -6.05 -7.73 -5.94
C ARG A 193 -5.57 -8.19 -4.57
N ILE A 194 -5.15 -7.24 -3.74
CA ILE A 194 -4.61 -7.51 -2.40
C ILE A 194 -5.23 -6.56 -1.40
N TYR A 195 -5.75 -7.12 -0.30
CA TYR A 195 -6.52 -6.36 0.69
C TYR A 195 -5.72 -5.20 1.28
N ASN A 196 -4.52 -5.49 1.79
CA ASN A 196 -3.72 -4.46 2.44
C ASN A 196 -3.19 -3.43 1.42
N GLY A 197 -2.79 -3.83 0.22
CA GLY A 197 -2.41 -2.92 -0.85
C GLY A 197 -3.52 -1.96 -1.24
N HIS A 198 -4.76 -2.45 -1.35
CA HIS A 198 -5.94 -1.63 -1.61
C HIS A 198 -6.15 -0.59 -0.50
N ILE A 199 -6.21 -1.02 0.76
CA ILE A 199 -6.48 -0.12 1.89
C ILE A 199 -5.36 0.90 2.05
N HIS A 200 -4.09 0.48 1.95
CA HIS A 200 -2.96 1.40 1.99
C HIS A 200 -2.95 2.39 0.82
N ALA A 201 -3.47 2.02 -0.35
CA ALA A 201 -3.62 2.96 -1.46
C ALA A 201 -4.79 3.93 -1.25
N LEU A 202 -5.87 3.51 -0.57
CA LEU A 202 -7.02 4.34 -0.26
C LEU A 202 -6.70 5.46 0.75
N LEU A 203 -5.91 5.17 1.78
CA LEU A 203 -5.67 6.11 2.88
C LEU A 203 -5.03 7.45 2.45
N PRO A 204 -4.02 7.49 1.54
CA PRO A 204 -3.47 8.74 1.02
C PRO A 204 -4.49 9.59 0.24
N LEU A 205 -5.44 8.97 -0.45
CA LEU A 205 -6.54 9.69 -1.13
C LEU A 205 -7.43 10.41 -0.11
N MET A 206 -7.79 9.73 0.98
CA MET A 206 -8.52 10.35 2.09
C MET A 206 -7.69 11.48 2.73
N ARG A 207 -6.39 11.26 2.87
CA ARG A 207 -5.47 12.23 3.49
C ARG A 207 -5.39 13.53 2.69
N ILE A 208 -5.17 13.46 1.37
CA ILE A 208 -5.08 14.67 0.54
C ILE A 208 -6.43 15.40 0.47
N ARG A 209 -7.56 14.68 0.46
CA ARG A 209 -8.89 15.29 0.57
C ARG A 209 -9.01 16.11 1.86
N GLU A 210 -8.68 15.52 3.02
CA GLU A 210 -8.73 16.25 4.30
C GLU A 210 -7.74 17.41 4.36
N MET A 211 -6.56 17.26 3.75
CA MET A 211 -5.51 18.30 3.77
C MET A 211 -5.84 19.50 2.88
N THR A 212 -6.51 19.27 1.74
CA THR A 212 -6.78 20.31 0.73
C THR A 212 -8.21 20.83 0.76
N GLY A 213 -9.16 20.04 1.29
CA GLY A 213 -10.59 20.30 1.20
C GLY A 213 -11.18 20.12 -0.20
N LEU A 214 -10.39 19.64 -1.17
CA LEU A 214 -10.83 19.47 -2.55
C LEU A 214 -11.48 18.09 -2.77
N PRO A 215 -12.56 18.00 -3.57
CA PRO A 215 -13.31 16.75 -3.76
C PRO A 215 -12.75 15.85 -4.88
N ASP A 216 -11.56 16.14 -5.41
CA ASP A 216 -10.99 15.50 -6.61
C ASP A 216 -10.96 13.96 -6.53
N TYR A 217 -10.82 13.41 -5.32
CA TYR A 217 -10.73 11.98 -5.06
C TYR A 217 -11.99 11.36 -4.46
N ASP A 218 -13.06 12.13 -4.21
CA ASP A 218 -14.25 11.65 -3.50
C ASP A 218 -14.91 10.45 -4.17
N ARG A 219 -14.98 10.47 -5.51
CA ARG A 219 -15.52 9.35 -6.29
C ARG A 219 -14.70 8.07 -6.09
N ALA A 220 -13.38 8.17 -6.19
CA ALA A 220 -12.48 7.03 -6.01
C ALA A 220 -12.53 6.51 -4.56
N ILE A 221 -12.52 7.40 -3.57
CA ILE A 221 -12.65 7.05 -2.15
C ILE A 221 -13.97 6.31 -1.91
N LYS A 222 -15.10 6.84 -2.38
CA LYS A 222 -16.41 6.20 -2.21
C LYS A 222 -16.45 4.79 -2.79
N LYS A 223 -15.91 4.60 -4.00
CA LYS A 223 -15.89 3.30 -4.67
C LYS A 223 -14.94 2.30 -4.00
N ALA A 224 -13.75 2.73 -3.59
CA ALA A 224 -12.79 1.91 -2.85
C ALA A 224 -13.35 1.46 -1.48
N VAL A 225 -14.02 2.36 -0.75
CA VAL A 225 -14.72 2.01 0.50
C VAL A 225 -15.84 0.99 0.25
N ALA A 226 -16.66 1.18 -0.80
CA ALA A 226 -17.70 0.22 -1.16
C ALA A 226 -17.12 -1.16 -1.51
N THR A 227 -15.95 -1.19 -2.15
CA THR A 227 -15.22 -2.43 -2.46
C THR A 227 -14.80 -3.15 -1.18
N MET A 228 -14.26 -2.43 -0.20
CA MET A 228 -13.91 -3.03 1.09
C MET A 228 -15.14 -3.48 1.89
N ARG A 229 -16.26 -2.76 1.82
CA ARG A 229 -17.54 -3.22 2.40
C ARG A 229 -17.97 -4.58 1.83
N LYS A 230 -17.82 -4.78 0.51
CA LYS A 230 -18.12 -6.05 -0.18
C LYS A 230 -17.16 -7.16 0.24
N TRP A 231 -15.85 -6.89 0.30
CA TRP A 231 -14.82 -7.93 0.32
C TRP A 231 -14.21 -8.22 1.69
N LEU A 232 -14.24 -7.30 2.66
CA LEU A 232 -13.67 -7.56 3.99
C LEU A 232 -14.31 -8.74 4.73
N PRO A 233 -15.64 -9.00 4.65
CA PRO A 233 -16.22 -10.20 5.25
C PRO A 233 -15.58 -11.50 4.74
N ALA A 234 -15.25 -11.55 3.45
CA ALA A 234 -14.61 -12.71 2.81
C ALA A 234 -13.10 -12.82 3.13
N GLN A 235 -12.50 -11.82 3.77
CA GLN A 235 -11.10 -11.88 4.15
C GLN A 235 -10.85 -12.99 5.19
N ILE A 236 -11.83 -13.29 6.05
CA ILE A 236 -11.74 -14.40 6.99
C ILE A 236 -11.91 -15.72 6.23
N HIS A 237 -10.82 -16.46 6.05
CA HIS A 237 -10.86 -17.76 5.38
C HIS A 237 -11.27 -18.86 6.36
N GLU A 238 -12.49 -19.37 6.19
CA GLU A 238 -13.02 -20.53 6.93
C GLU A 238 -12.90 -20.42 8.47
N GLY A 239 -12.88 -19.19 9.00
CA GLY A 239 -12.68 -18.96 10.44
C GLY A 239 -11.28 -19.33 10.97
N ARG A 240 -10.27 -19.44 10.09
CA ARG A 240 -8.90 -19.90 10.46
C ARG A 240 -7.88 -18.77 10.49
N TYR A 241 -7.87 -17.92 9.46
CA TYR A 241 -6.93 -16.81 9.29
C TYR A 241 -7.49 -15.77 8.32
N PHE A 242 -6.82 -14.62 8.23
CA PHE A 242 -7.10 -13.61 7.20
C PHE A 242 -6.36 -13.96 5.91
N SER A 243 -7.10 -13.97 4.80
CA SER A 243 -6.61 -14.13 3.44
C SER A 243 -5.83 -12.90 2.97
N TYR A 244 -4.78 -13.11 2.18
CA TYR A 244 -4.02 -12.01 1.59
C TYR A 244 -4.74 -11.36 0.41
N SER A 245 -5.45 -12.17 -0.39
CA SER A 245 -6.11 -11.76 -1.64
C SER A 245 -7.47 -12.43 -1.78
N PRO A 246 -8.50 -11.74 -2.33
CA PRO A 246 -9.77 -12.37 -2.68
C PRO A 246 -9.63 -13.35 -3.85
N ASP A 247 -8.62 -13.17 -4.71
CA ASP A 247 -8.38 -14.04 -5.87
C ASP A 247 -7.69 -15.34 -5.46
N MET A 248 -7.07 -15.38 -4.26
CA MET A 248 -6.53 -16.61 -3.66
C MET A 248 -6.82 -16.69 -2.16
N PRO A 249 -8.08 -16.97 -1.76
CA PRO A 249 -8.49 -16.93 -0.35
C PRO A 249 -7.72 -17.90 0.55
N VAL A 250 -7.27 -19.03 0.01
CA VAL A 250 -6.49 -20.03 0.75
C VAL A 250 -5.08 -19.54 1.12
N PHE A 251 -4.58 -18.46 0.52
CA PHE A 251 -3.26 -17.94 0.84
C PHE A 251 -3.32 -16.98 2.04
N PRO A 252 -2.67 -17.30 3.17
CA PRO A 252 -2.76 -16.49 4.37
C PRO A 252 -2.05 -15.14 4.21
N ASP A 253 -2.64 -14.07 4.74
CA ASP A 253 -1.97 -12.79 4.91
C ASP A 253 -0.80 -12.96 5.90
N TYR A 254 0.40 -12.58 5.47
CA TYR A 254 1.63 -12.72 6.26
C TYR A 254 1.67 -11.80 7.50
N GLY A 255 0.75 -10.84 7.61
CA GLY A 255 0.64 -9.86 8.68
C GLY A 255 -0.78 -9.80 9.23
N GLN A 256 -1.20 -10.87 9.92
CA GLN A 256 -2.55 -11.00 10.51
C GLN A 256 -2.96 -9.79 11.37
N LYS A 257 -2.08 -9.32 12.26
CA LYS A 257 -2.31 -8.14 13.09
C LYS A 257 -2.51 -6.85 12.28
N ARG A 258 -1.75 -6.70 11.18
CA ARG A 258 -1.90 -5.54 10.27
C ARG A 258 -3.24 -5.60 9.55
N ALA A 259 -3.64 -6.77 9.04
CA ALA A 259 -4.92 -6.92 8.35
C ALA A 259 -6.08 -6.48 9.25
N LEU A 260 -6.09 -6.93 10.52
CA LEU A 260 -7.05 -6.48 11.52
C LEU A 260 -6.99 -4.95 11.74
N HIS A 261 -5.80 -4.39 11.98
CA HIS A 261 -5.61 -2.95 12.19
C HIS A 261 -6.17 -2.12 11.03
N LEU A 262 -5.95 -2.55 9.79
CA LEU A 262 -6.46 -1.87 8.60
C LEU A 262 -7.99 -1.94 8.50
N ALA A 263 -8.60 -3.08 8.80
CA ALA A 263 -10.05 -3.24 8.82
C ALA A 263 -10.71 -2.38 9.92
N GLU A 264 -10.19 -2.44 11.16
CA GLU A 264 -10.66 -1.61 12.28
C GLU A 264 -10.54 -0.12 11.95
N SER A 265 -9.37 0.29 11.45
CA SER A 265 -9.11 1.69 11.10
C SER A 265 -10.02 2.18 9.97
N LEU A 266 -10.23 1.37 8.93
CA LEU A 266 -11.09 1.77 7.82
C LEU A 266 -12.55 1.93 8.27
N GLY A 267 -13.05 1.02 9.10
CA GLY A 267 -14.40 1.12 9.70
C GLY A 267 -14.55 2.39 10.54
N GLN A 268 -13.56 2.69 11.38
CA GLN A 268 -13.55 3.90 12.19
C GLN A 268 -13.51 5.19 11.35
N LEU A 269 -12.63 5.26 10.35
CA LEU A 269 -12.48 6.45 9.52
C LEU A 269 -13.72 6.73 8.67
N THR A 270 -14.34 5.68 8.14
CA THR A 270 -15.49 5.83 7.22
C THR A 270 -16.83 5.92 7.94
N GLY A 271 -16.92 5.43 9.18
CA GLY A 271 -18.21 5.25 9.86
C GLY A 271 -19.09 4.19 9.19
N ASP A 272 -18.51 3.35 8.34
CA ASP A 272 -19.26 2.35 7.59
C ASP A 272 -19.61 1.14 8.45
N VAL A 273 -20.92 0.90 8.65
CA VAL A 273 -21.41 -0.15 9.53
C VAL A 273 -20.98 -1.54 9.05
N GLY A 274 -21.02 -1.81 7.74
CA GLY A 274 -20.65 -3.12 7.20
C GLY A 274 -19.15 -3.41 7.35
N ILE A 275 -18.30 -2.39 7.17
CA ILE A 275 -16.87 -2.53 7.44
C ILE A 275 -16.61 -2.71 8.94
N ALA A 276 -17.30 -1.97 9.80
CA ALA A 276 -17.15 -2.08 11.25
C ALA A 276 -17.56 -3.48 11.76
N GLU A 277 -18.64 -4.05 11.23
CA GLU A 277 -19.08 -5.42 11.51
C GLU A 277 -18.05 -6.46 11.04
N ALA A 278 -17.51 -6.30 9.82
CA ALA A 278 -16.45 -7.17 9.31
C ALA A 278 -15.17 -7.09 10.18
N ALA A 279 -14.80 -5.89 10.62
CA ALA A 279 -13.67 -5.68 11.53
C ALA A 279 -13.90 -6.32 12.90
N ALA A 280 -15.12 -6.26 13.44
CA ALA A 280 -15.48 -6.92 14.70
C ALA A 280 -15.40 -8.46 14.58
N ALA A 281 -15.86 -9.02 13.46
CA ALA A 281 -15.70 -10.45 13.16
C ALA A 281 -14.21 -10.83 13.05
N ALA A 282 -13.41 -10.01 12.37
CA ALA A 282 -11.97 -10.21 12.27
C ALA A 282 -11.30 -10.15 13.65
N LYS A 283 -11.73 -9.24 14.52
CA LYS A 283 -11.24 -9.13 15.89
C LYS A 283 -11.50 -10.40 16.70
N ALA A 284 -12.71 -10.97 16.58
CA ALA A 284 -13.06 -12.21 17.26
C ALA A 284 -12.14 -13.38 16.83
N LEU A 285 -11.84 -13.49 15.53
CA LEU A 285 -10.86 -14.46 15.04
C LEU A 285 -9.45 -14.17 15.57
N TRP A 286 -9.00 -12.92 15.49
CA TRP A 286 -7.67 -12.51 15.97
C TRP A 286 -7.41 -12.94 17.41
N VAL A 287 -8.37 -12.72 18.32
CA VAL A 287 -8.26 -13.12 19.73
C VAL A 287 -7.97 -14.62 19.88
N SER A 288 -8.47 -15.46 18.96
CA SER A 288 -8.21 -16.90 19.01
C SER A 288 -6.84 -17.33 18.47
N ILE A 289 -6.19 -16.49 17.63
CA ILE A 289 -4.92 -16.81 16.97
C ILE A 289 -3.73 -15.96 17.44
N GLU A 290 -3.97 -14.94 18.26
CA GLU A 290 -2.93 -14.07 18.82
C GLU A 290 -1.88 -14.89 19.58
N GLY A 291 -0.60 -14.62 19.30
CA GLY A 291 0.54 -15.39 19.81
C GLY A 291 0.85 -16.69 19.07
N ARG A 292 -0.02 -17.16 18.16
CA ARG A 292 0.15 -18.36 17.34
C ARG A 292 0.11 -18.08 15.84
N GLU A 293 0.24 -16.81 15.45
CA GLU A 293 0.04 -16.35 14.08
C GLU A 293 1.00 -17.06 13.12
N LYS A 294 2.27 -17.21 13.51
CA LYS A 294 3.29 -17.86 12.67
C LYS A 294 2.95 -19.32 12.39
N GLU A 295 2.44 -20.03 13.38
CA GLU A 295 2.04 -21.45 13.24
C GLU A 295 0.85 -21.58 12.30
N VAL A 296 -0.16 -20.73 12.49
CA VAL A 296 -1.36 -20.68 11.65
C VAL A 296 -0.99 -20.35 10.19
N ILE A 297 -0.15 -19.32 9.98
CA ILE A 297 0.32 -18.92 8.65
C ILE A 297 1.11 -20.05 7.98
N ALA A 298 2.03 -20.69 8.70
CA ALA A 298 2.86 -21.77 8.14
C ALA A 298 1.99 -22.96 7.70
N ALA A 299 1.07 -23.42 8.55
CA ALA A 299 0.16 -24.52 8.24
C ALA A 299 -0.74 -24.19 7.04
N ALA A 300 -1.24 -22.95 6.97
CA ALA A 300 -2.07 -22.48 5.87
C ALA A 300 -1.29 -22.36 4.55
N ALA A 301 -0.05 -21.86 4.59
CA ALA A 301 0.79 -21.71 3.40
C ALA A 301 1.17 -23.07 2.78
N ASP A 302 1.44 -24.08 3.63
CA ASP A 302 1.69 -25.45 3.16
C ASP A 302 0.44 -26.05 2.51
N ASP A 303 -0.74 -25.81 3.10
CA ASP A 303 -2.01 -26.26 2.52
C ASP A 303 -2.29 -25.60 1.16
N ALA A 304 -2.17 -24.27 1.09
CA ALA A 304 -2.33 -23.49 -0.13
C ALA A 304 -1.39 -23.99 -1.25
N LYS A 305 -0.13 -24.27 -0.90
CA LYS A 305 0.86 -24.80 -1.86
C LYS A 305 0.46 -26.19 -2.36
N ARG A 306 -0.03 -27.08 -1.48
CA ARG A 306 -0.51 -28.41 -1.89
C ARG A 306 -1.69 -28.31 -2.85
N GLN A 307 -2.65 -27.43 -2.56
CA GLN A 307 -3.82 -27.20 -3.43
C GLN A 307 -3.40 -26.67 -4.80
N TYR A 308 -2.50 -25.67 -4.84
CA TYR A 308 -1.96 -25.14 -6.09
C TYR A 308 -1.21 -26.20 -6.91
N LEU A 309 -0.31 -26.97 -6.29
CA LEU A 309 0.41 -28.04 -7.00
C LEU A 309 -0.52 -29.15 -7.52
N ALA A 310 -1.66 -29.37 -6.87
CA ALA A 310 -2.67 -30.32 -7.34
C ALA A 310 -3.47 -29.79 -8.53
N SER A 311 -3.73 -28.47 -8.62
CA SER A 311 -4.43 -27.88 -9.76
C SER A 311 -3.59 -27.87 -11.04
N GLN A 312 -2.27 -27.74 -10.92
CA GLN A 312 -1.33 -27.78 -12.05
C GLN A 312 -1.17 -29.15 -12.72
N LYS A 313 -1.70 -30.23 -12.11
CA LYS A 313 -1.63 -31.60 -12.63
C LYS A 313 -2.86 -32.03 -13.43
N LYS A 314 -3.86 -31.15 -13.54
CA LYS A 314 -5.08 -31.36 -14.33
C LYS A 314 -4.95 -30.71 -15.69
#